data_AF-A0A812RTV2-F1
#
_entry.id   AF-A0A812RTV2-F1
#
_cell.length_a   1.000
_cell.length_b   1.000
_cell.length_c   1.000
_cell.angle_alpha   90.00
_cell.angle_beta   90.00
_cell.angle_gamma   90.00
#
_symmetry.space_group_name_H-M   'P 1'
#
loop_
_entity.id
_entity.type
_entity.pdbx_description
1 polymer ?
#
loop_
_entity_poly.entity_id
_entity_poly.type
_entity_poly.pdbx_seq_one_letter_code
_entity_poly.pdbx_strand_id
1 'polypeptide(L)'
;MVDATHLLHTSVFNTMPDPAAPSQCVPSLQDPVALNDGSGRVCQDPPIWIFDGLLSEKLLQQVDAKLDVLPWHSMNGRCVRMAELAVDGALEELPQKLRSVCHIEDVAEYGRIWVMDVIGRDQGPHIDGWELEQAKQQMHGVDLSRCSVQEHKGFSTVIPTLSFVVYFNDVGGIAFPEAELSTPVIRAKRGRIVMFQNYDDSKRPAHNPKAVHYGVYAGSGDDVPFKRVLTAGVMASETPPQLLGNQKAAPSIPGFLYAPIMHRSNTSCGSIDSDYYSPPAPPPKERPLLQLQARGADDGKIVVEAVSLAGEPKAKLLAEPSITVGQLTKELSLEARLIVKGHLLEKQPNDKPMAELGLLEGVALSSPASATGEDGEEGEKDEGAYPAWDVIDTVFAKDAAPKKAPKGPRK
;
A
#
# COMPACT_ATOMS: atom_id res chain seq x y z
N MET A 1 -31.44 -25.13 -53.46
CA MET A 1 -32.47 -24.74 -54.44
C MET A 1 -33.67 -24.21 -53.68
N VAL A 2 -34.28 -23.17 -54.22
CA VAL A 2 -35.51 -22.49 -53.81
C VAL A 2 -35.33 -21.35 -52.82
N ASP A 3 -35.21 -20.22 -53.48
CA ASP A 3 -35.44 -18.83 -53.13
C ASP A 3 -36.92 -18.56 -52.77
N ALA A 4 -37.17 -17.33 -52.27
CA ALA A 4 -38.45 -16.62 -52.24
C ALA A 4 -39.49 -17.11 -51.20
N THR A 5 -40.30 -16.31 -50.53
CA THR A 5 -40.61 -14.87 -50.50
C THR A 5 -41.62 -14.71 -49.37
N HIS A 6 -41.62 -13.60 -48.63
CA HIS A 6 -42.88 -12.91 -48.33
C HIS A 6 -42.63 -11.47 -47.89
N LEU A 7 -43.05 -10.57 -48.78
CA LEU A 7 -43.28 -9.15 -48.59
C LEU A 7 -44.35 -8.90 -47.52
N LEU A 8 -44.27 -7.75 -46.83
CA LEU A 8 -45.32 -6.73 -46.89
C LEU A 8 -44.86 -5.35 -46.37
N HIS A 9 -45.22 -4.36 -47.18
CA HIS A 9 -45.12 -2.90 -47.04
C HIS A 9 -45.65 -2.29 -45.74
N THR A 10 -45.03 -1.17 -45.32
CA THR A 10 -45.70 0.12 -45.01
C THR A 10 -44.62 1.21 -44.90
N SER A 11 -44.54 2.12 -45.86
CA SER A 11 -45.09 3.50 -45.81
C SER A 11 -44.12 4.54 -45.22
N VAL A 12 -43.66 5.39 -46.12
CA VAL A 12 -42.83 6.59 -45.95
C VAL A 12 -43.59 7.67 -45.19
N PHE A 13 -42.97 8.26 -44.16
CA PHE A 13 -43.19 9.66 -43.80
C PHE A 13 -41.83 10.28 -43.44
N ASN A 14 -41.32 11.09 -44.37
CA ASN A 14 -40.25 12.04 -44.13
C ASN A 14 -40.84 13.23 -43.36
N THR A 15 -40.38 13.44 -42.13
CA THR A 15 -40.44 14.74 -41.47
C THR A 15 -39.01 15.17 -41.19
N MET A 16 -38.56 16.18 -41.94
CA MET A 16 -37.34 16.91 -41.61
C MET A 16 -37.52 17.65 -40.28
N PRO A 17 -36.53 17.64 -39.37
CA PRO A 17 -36.53 18.58 -38.26
C PRO A 17 -35.97 19.94 -38.70
N ASP A 18 -36.69 20.97 -38.26
CA ASP A 18 -36.41 22.40 -38.37
C ASP A 18 -35.00 22.79 -37.87
N PRO A 19 -34.30 23.72 -38.55
CA PRO A 19 -33.01 24.23 -38.10
C PRO A 19 -33.20 25.56 -37.35
N ALA A 20 -33.22 25.51 -36.02
CA ALA A 20 -32.74 26.59 -35.13
C ALA A 20 -33.22 26.36 -33.69
N ALA A 21 -32.34 25.83 -32.85
CA ALA A 21 -32.39 26.06 -31.42
C ALA A 21 -31.06 26.71 -31.00
N PRO A 22 -31.09 27.74 -30.16
CA PRO A 22 -29.91 28.54 -29.84
C PRO A 22 -28.88 27.69 -29.11
N SER A 23 -27.64 27.80 -29.59
CA SER A 23 -26.41 27.34 -28.94
C SER A 23 -26.50 27.65 -27.45
N GLN A 24 -26.77 26.62 -26.64
CA GLN A 24 -26.58 26.71 -25.21
C GLN A 24 -25.09 26.86 -24.99
N CYS A 25 -24.68 28.03 -24.49
CA CYS A 25 -23.36 28.24 -23.93
C CYS A 25 -23.07 27.07 -22.99
N VAL A 26 -22.19 26.17 -23.44
CA VAL A 26 -21.47 25.26 -22.56
C VAL A 26 -20.88 26.15 -21.47
N PRO A 27 -21.19 25.93 -20.18
CA PRO A 27 -20.54 26.68 -19.13
C PRO A 27 -19.04 26.50 -19.34
N SER A 28 -18.35 27.61 -19.59
CA SER A 28 -16.90 27.65 -19.59
C SER A 28 -16.47 26.96 -18.30
N LEU A 29 -15.95 25.74 -18.45
CA LEU A 29 -15.16 25.08 -17.43
C LEU A 29 -14.07 26.09 -17.13
N GLN A 30 -14.22 26.76 -15.97
CA GLN A 30 -13.13 27.55 -15.42
C GLN A 30 -11.93 26.62 -15.42
N ASP A 31 -10.85 27.05 -16.06
CA ASP A 31 -9.61 26.29 -16.12
C ASP A 31 -9.32 25.77 -14.70
N PRO A 32 -9.19 24.44 -14.51
CA PRO A 32 -8.92 23.87 -13.20
C PRO A 32 -7.70 24.61 -12.66
N VAL A 33 -7.86 25.22 -11.46
CA VAL A 33 -6.87 26.03 -10.72
C VAL A 33 -5.51 25.78 -11.31
N ALA A 34 -5.10 26.70 -12.20
CA ALA A 34 -3.93 26.49 -13.03
C ALA A 34 -2.78 26.04 -12.12
N LEU A 35 -2.09 24.98 -12.53
CA LEU A 35 -0.92 24.36 -11.89
C LEU A 35 0.27 25.34 -11.84
N ASN A 36 0.02 26.61 -11.51
CA ASN A 36 0.82 27.76 -11.88
C ASN A 36 2.16 27.82 -11.16
N ASP A 37 2.37 27.09 -10.07
CA ASP A 37 3.60 27.21 -9.27
C ASP A 37 4.39 25.91 -9.11
N GLY A 38 4.09 24.84 -9.86
CA GLY A 38 4.80 23.57 -9.67
C GLY A 38 4.56 22.93 -8.28
N SER A 39 3.50 23.32 -7.58
CA SER A 39 3.20 22.98 -6.18
C SER A 39 2.86 21.51 -5.91
N GLY A 40 2.94 20.64 -6.92
CA GLY A 40 2.77 19.20 -6.77
C GLY A 40 4.04 18.37 -6.99
N ARG A 41 5.10 18.92 -7.61
CA ARG A 41 6.28 18.13 -7.97
C ARG A 41 7.15 17.89 -6.74
N VAL A 42 7.32 16.62 -6.35
CA VAL A 42 8.09 16.20 -5.17
C VAL A 42 9.43 15.56 -5.50
N CYS A 43 9.65 15.14 -6.75
CA CYS A 43 10.94 14.64 -7.23
C CYS A 43 11.27 15.18 -8.61
N GLN A 44 12.56 15.41 -8.84
CA GLN A 44 13.08 15.86 -10.13
C GLN A 44 13.46 14.70 -11.05
N ASP A 45 14.03 13.63 -10.51
CA ASP A 45 14.52 12.47 -11.26
C ASP A 45 14.18 11.13 -10.56
N PRO A 46 13.18 10.37 -11.06
CA PRO A 46 12.27 10.78 -12.13
C PRO A 46 11.39 11.95 -11.68
N PRO A 47 10.80 12.70 -12.62
CA PRO A 47 9.74 13.63 -12.28
C PRO A 47 8.57 12.89 -11.59
N ILE A 48 8.24 13.31 -10.35
CA ILE A 48 7.11 12.77 -9.56
C ILE A 48 6.26 13.94 -9.07
N TRP A 49 4.96 13.84 -9.25
CA TRP A 49 3.95 14.81 -8.82
C TRP A 49 2.92 14.18 -7.87
N ILE A 50 2.46 14.96 -6.91
CA ILE A 50 1.37 14.63 -5.99
C ILE A 50 0.26 15.67 -6.19
N PHE A 51 -0.96 15.18 -6.34
CA PHE A 51 -2.16 16.00 -6.41
C PHE A 51 -3.15 15.55 -5.34
N ASP A 52 -3.49 16.46 -4.44
CA ASP A 52 -4.51 16.26 -3.41
C ASP A 52 -5.77 17.07 -3.74
N GLY A 53 -6.94 16.56 -3.39
CA GLY A 53 -8.21 17.30 -3.52
C GLY A 53 -8.70 17.50 -4.95
N LEU A 54 -8.16 16.76 -5.93
CA LEU A 54 -8.63 16.81 -7.32
C LEU A 54 -9.91 16.02 -7.56
N LEU A 55 -10.17 15.01 -6.73
CA LEU A 55 -11.32 14.12 -6.84
C LEU A 55 -12.40 14.50 -5.83
N SER A 56 -13.64 14.56 -6.28
CA SER A 56 -14.79 14.87 -5.44
C SER A 56 -15.09 13.74 -4.46
N GLU A 57 -15.58 14.12 -3.27
CA GLU A 57 -15.98 13.13 -2.27
C GLU A 57 -17.15 12.25 -2.75
N LYS A 58 -17.97 12.76 -3.67
CA LYS A 58 -19.03 11.99 -4.33
C LYS A 58 -18.45 10.82 -5.14
N LEU A 59 -17.44 11.06 -5.98
CA LEU A 59 -16.77 10.00 -6.75
C LEU A 59 -16.12 8.98 -5.80
N LEU A 60 -15.44 9.45 -4.76
CA LEU A 60 -14.76 8.57 -3.79
C LEU A 60 -15.76 7.66 -3.06
N GLN A 61 -16.89 8.20 -2.58
CA GLN A 61 -17.95 7.41 -1.96
C GLN A 61 -18.62 6.40 -2.91
N GLN A 62 -18.75 6.73 -4.19
CA GLN A 62 -19.30 5.80 -5.18
C GLN A 62 -18.38 4.61 -5.39
N VAL A 63 -17.07 4.84 -5.46
CA VAL A 63 -16.08 3.77 -5.52
C VAL A 63 -16.14 2.92 -4.26
N ASP A 64 -16.31 3.54 -3.08
CA ASP A 64 -16.43 2.81 -1.83
C ASP A 64 -17.63 1.85 -1.84
N ALA A 65 -18.81 2.38 -2.18
CA ALA A 65 -20.05 1.60 -2.23
C ALA A 65 -19.97 0.41 -3.20
N LYS A 66 -19.20 0.55 -4.29
CA LYS A 66 -19.01 -0.54 -5.27
C LYS A 66 -18.10 -1.64 -4.76
N LEU A 67 -17.02 -1.30 -4.04
CA LEU A 67 -16.09 -2.31 -3.51
C LEU A 67 -16.58 -2.94 -2.21
N ASP A 68 -17.28 -2.19 -1.36
CA ASP A 68 -17.65 -2.65 -0.01
C ASP A 68 -18.57 -3.87 0.01
N VAL A 69 -19.32 -4.09 -1.06
CA VAL A 69 -20.21 -5.25 -1.24
C VAL A 69 -19.54 -6.46 -1.88
N LEU A 70 -18.29 -6.33 -2.34
CA LEU A 70 -17.60 -7.42 -3.04
C LEU A 70 -16.93 -8.38 -2.06
N PRO A 71 -16.95 -9.69 -2.37
CA PRO A 71 -16.24 -10.69 -1.57
C PRO A 71 -14.73 -10.55 -1.73
N TRP A 72 -14.00 -10.92 -0.68
CA TRP A 72 -12.56 -11.06 -0.70
C TRP A 72 -12.12 -12.38 -1.35
N HIS A 73 -10.98 -12.34 -2.04
CA HIS A 73 -10.37 -13.47 -2.73
C HIS A 73 -8.87 -13.52 -2.44
N SER A 74 -8.30 -14.72 -2.38
CA SER A 74 -6.85 -14.90 -2.29
C SER A 74 -6.24 -14.86 -3.69
N MET A 75 -5.21 -14.04 -3.88
CA MET A 75 -4.47 -13.91 -5.14
C MET A 75 -2.99 -13.66 -4.87
N ASN A 76 -2.11 -14.54 -5.34
CA ASN A 76 -0.65 -14.42 -5.24
C ASN A 76 -0.14 -14.14 -3.80
N GLY A 77 -0.77 -14.77 -2.80
CA GLY A 77 -0.44 -14.59 -1.38
C GLY A 77 -0.91 -13.27 -0.78
N ARG A 78 -1.87 -12.59 -1.42
CA ARG A 78 -2.58 -11.41 -0.90
C ARG A 78 -4.07 -11.68 -0.84
N CYS A 79 -4.77 -10.93 0.01
CA CYS A 79 -6.22 -10.88 0.00
C CYS A 79 -6.66 -9.65 -0.80
N VAL A 80 -7.52 -9.84 -1.80
CA VAL A 80 -7.95 -8.78 -2.71
C VAL A 80 -9.46 -8.79 -2.93
N ARG A 81 -10.02 -7.65 -3.26
CA ARG A 81 -11.29 -7.55 -3.99
C ARG A 81 -11.16 -6.46 -5.04
N MET A 82 -11.80 -6.65 -6.17
CA MET A 82 -11.60 -5.80 -7.35
C MET A 82 -12.92 -5.52 -8.04
N ALA A 83 -13.09 -4.27 -8.46
CA ALA A 83 -14.25 -3.84 -9.21
C ALA A 83 -13.80 -3.30 -10.57
N GLU A 84 -14.37 -3.85 -11.63
CA GLU A 84 -14.38 -3.22 -12.94
C GLU A 84 -15.55 -2.23 -12.98
N LEU A 85 -15.26 -0.95 -13.18
CA LEU A 85 -16.26 0.10 -13.19
C LEU A 85 -16.31 0.74 -14.57
N ALA A 86 -17.48 0.78 -15.18
CA ALA A 86 -17.69 1.55 -16.41
C ALA A 86 -17.44 3.03 -16.15
N VAL A 87 -16.71 3.68 -17.05
CA VAL A 87 -16.58 5.14 -17.08
C VAL A 87 -17.87 5.68 -17.65
N ASP A 88 -18.83 5.99 -16.78
CA ASP A 88 -20.09 6.63 -17.09
C ASP A 88 -20.18 8.01 -16.42
N GLY A 89 -21.31 8.70 -16.54
CA GLY A 89 -21.48 10.04 -15.97
C GLY A 89 -21.22 10.15 -14.46
N ALA A 90 -21.21 9.05 -13.70
CA ALA A 90 -20.83 9.07 -12.29
C ALA A 90 -19.30 9.03 -12.08
N LEU A 91 -18.56 8.39 -12.99
CA LEU A 91 -17.11 8.18 -12.89
C LEU A 91 -16.29 8.99 -13.90
N GLU A 92 -16.92 9.74 -14.80
CA GLU A 92 -16.27 10.57 -15.83
C GLU A 92 -15.29 11.60 -15.26
N GLU A 93 -15.53 12.05 -14.02
CA GLU A 93 -14.64 12.98 -13.33
C GLU A 93 -13.19 12.44 -13.27
N LEU A 94 -13.00 11.15 -12.98
CA LEU A 94 -11.66 10.60 -12.81
C LEU A 94 -10.80 10.71 -14.09
N PRO A 95 -11.18 10.13 -15.25
CA PRO A 95 -10.38 10.27 -16.47
C PRO A 95 -10.30 11.72 -16.94
N GLN A 96 -11.33 12.55 -16.72
CA GLN A 96 -11.24 13.99 -17.01
C GLN A 96 -10.11 14.66 -16.22
N LYS A 97 -9.99 14.38 -14.91
CA LYS A 97 -8.91 14.91 -14.08
C LYS A 97 -7.55 14.36 -14.48
N LEU A 98 -7.45 13.05 -14.77
CA LEU A 98 -6.20 12.43 -15.22
C LEU A 98 -5.70 13.06 -16.54
N ARG A 99 -6.57 13.21 -17.54
CA ARG A 99 -6.25 13.91 -18.81
C ARG A 99 -5.81 15.34 -18.57
N SER A 100 -6.48 16.05 -17.67
CA SER A 100 -6.15 17.44 -17.35
C SER A 100 -4.76 17.60 -16.74
N VAL A 101 -4.33 16.71 -15.83
CA VAL A 101 -3.01 16.83 -15.19
C VAL A 101 -1.88 16.27 -16.05
N CYS A 102 -2.20 15.43 -17.03
CA CYS A 102 -1.22 14.81 -17.92
C CYS A 102 -1.15 15.46 -19.30
N HIS A 103 -1.99 16.45 -19.61
CA HIS A 103 -1.92 17.26 -20.83
C HIS A 103 -1.90 16.44 -22.14
N ILE A 104 -2.74 15.40 -22.21
CA ILE A 104 -2.93 14.62 -23.44
C ILE A 104 -4.30 14.87 -24.07
N GLU A 105 -4.35 14.68 -25.38
CA GLU A 105 -5.56 14.43 -26.15
C GLU A 105 -5.70 12.92 -26.34
N ASP A 106 -6.79 12.34 -25.82
CA ASP A 106 -6.99 10.90 -25.82
C ASP A 106 -7.27 10.40 -27.25
N VAL A 107 -6.44 9.50 -27.77
CA VAL A 107 -6.58 8.96 -29.13
C VAL A 107 -7.64 7.86 -29.23
N ALA A 108 -8.11 7.35 -28.08
CA ALA A 108 -9.18 6.37 -28.00
C ALA A 108 -9.96 6.52 -26.70
N GLU A 109 -11.26 6.24 -26.73
CA GLU A 109 -12.07 6.22 -25.52
C GLU A 109 -11.66 5.07 -24.61
N TYR A 110 -11.45 5.42 -23.35
CA TYR A 110 -11.20 4.46 -22.29
C TYR A 110 -12.47 4.28 -21.44
N GLY A 111 -13.16 3.16 -21.63
CA GLY A 111 -14.52 2.97 -21.12
C GLY A 111 -14.66 2.29 -19.76
N ARG A 112 -13.58 1.78 -19.15
CA ARG A 112 -13.68 0.98 -17.91
C ARG A 112 -12.44 1.05 -17.05
N ILE A 113 -12.55 1.46 -15.79
CA ILE A 113 -11.47 1.45 -14.78
C ILE A 113 -11.49 0.22 -13.89
N TRP A 114 -10.33 -0.10 -13.31
CA TRP A 114 -10.20 -1.13 -12.28
C TRP A 114 -9.74 -0.52 -10.96
N VAL A 115 -10.51 -0.75 -9.91
CA VAL A 115 -10.18 -0.36 -8.54
C VAL A 115 -10.04 -1.61 -7.69
N MET A 116 -9.05 -1.64 -6.81
CA MET A 116 -8.72 -2.78 -5.97
C MET A 116 -8.58 -2.40 -4.51
N ASP A 117 -9.10 -3.26 -3.64
CA ASP A 117 -8.65 -3.34 -2.25
C ASP A 117 -7.62 -4.45 -2.11
N VAL A 118 -6.57 -4.18 -1.35
CA VAL A 118 -5.44 -5.12 -1.16
C VAL A 118 -5.04 -5.16 0.32
N ILE A 119 -4.94 -6.38 0.85
CA ILE A 119 -4.32 -6.71 2.14
C ILE A 119 -3.18 -7.70 1.88
N GLY A 120 -2.04 -7.48 2.53
CA GLY A 120 -0.90 -8.41 2.48
C GLY A 120 0.44 -7.70 2.40
N ARG A 121 1.44 -8.44 1.92
CA ARG A 121 2.81 -7.95 1.79
C ARG A 121 2.97 -6.93 0.66
N ASP A 122 3.95 -6.06 0.83
CA ASP A 122 4.43 -5.09 -0.17
C ASP A 122 4.68 -5.74 -1.53
N GLN A 123 4.57 -4.93 -2.58
CA GLN A 123 4.99 -5.35 -3.91
C GLN A 123 6.52 -5.41 -4.00
N GLY A 124 7.03 -6.22 -4.92
CA GLY A 124 8.42 -6.12 -5.31
C GLY A 124 8.66 -4.84 -6.14
N PRO A 125 9.85 -4.24 -6.09
CA PRO A 125 10.23 -3.13 -6.98
C PRO A 125 10.06 -3.52 -8.45
N HIS A 126 9.39 -2.68 -9.23
CA HIS A 126 9.14 -2.89 -10.66
C HIS A 126 8.93 -1.57 -11.41
N ILE A 127 8.83 -1.65 -12.73
CA ILE A 127 8.33 -0.58 -13.60
C ILE A 127 6.98 -1.06 -14.14
N ASP A 128 6.01 -0.15 -14.28
CA ASP A 128 4.71 -0.48 -14.86
C ASP A 128 4.85 -0.96 -16.30
N GLY A 129 4.09 -1.98 -16.68
CA GLY A 129 4.06 -2.50 -18.04
C GLY A 129 2.64 -2.85 -18.47
N TRP A 130 2.35 -2.66 -19.76
CA TRP A 130 1.06 -2.99 -20.36
C TRP A 130 1.20 -3.94 -21.55
N GLU A 131 0.37 -4.97 -21.61
CA GLU A 131 0.47 -6.02 -22.63
C GLU A 131 0.24 -5.45 -24.04
N LEU A 132 1.28 -5.49 -24.88
CA LEU A 132 1.31 -4.82 -26.19
C LEU A 132 0.23 -5.34 -27.14
N GLU A 133 0.08 -6.65 -27.24
CA GLU A 133 -0.79 -7.29 -28.24
C GLU A 133 -2.27 -6.93 -28.04
N GLN A 134 -2.71 -6.71 -26.80
CA GLN A 134 -4.11 -6.36 -26.51
C GLN A 134 -4.42 -4.91 -26.83
N ALA A 135 -3.44 -4.02 -26.76
CA ALA A 135 -3.64 -2.58 -26.90
C ALA A 135 -3.21 -2.02 -28.25
N LYS A 136 -2.56 -2.82 -29.10
CA LYS A 136 -1.97 -2.37 -30.37
C LYS A 136 -2.97 -1.62 -31.28
N GLN A 137 -4.22 -2.05 -31.32
CA GLN A 137 -5.27 -1.37 -32.10
C GLN A 137 -5.67 -0.01 -31.50
N GLN A 138 -5.69 0.10 -30.18
CA GLN A 138 -6.03 1.33 -29.46
C GLN A 138 -4.89 2.36 -29.51
N MET A 139 -3.65 1.91 -29.71
CA MET A 139 -2.44 2.75 -29.73
C MET A 139 -2.01 3.22 -31.13
N HIS A 140 -2.89 3.22 -32.14
CA HIS A 140 -2.53 3.55 -33.53
C HIS A 140 -2.00 4.99 -33.73
N GLY A 141 -2.18 5.89 -32.76
CA GLY A 141 -1.61 7.24 -32.73
C GLY A 141 -0.31 7.39 -31.92
N VAL A 142 0.19 6.31 -31.30
CA VAL A 142 1.41 6.33 -30.48
C VAL A 142 2.56 5.68 -31.24
N ASP A 143 3.65 6.43 -31.42
CA ASP A 143 4.92 5.88 -31.92
C ASP A 143 5.57 4.96 -30.87
N LEU A 144 5.29 3.67 -30.99
CA LEU A 144 5.82 2.62 -30.11
C LEU A 144 7.34 2.46 -30.20
N SER A 145 8.00 2.96 -31.26
CA SER A 145 9.47 2.91 -31.35
C SER A 145 10.16 3.79 -30.30
N ARG A 146 9.40 4.72 -29.69
CA ARG A 146 9.83 5.59 -28.58
C ARG A 146 9.49 5.03 -27.20
N CYS A 147 8.92 3.82 -27.13
CA CYS A 147 8.58 3.16 -25.89
C CYS A 147 9.51 1.97 -25.62
N SER A 148 9.86 1.77 -24.35
CA SER A 148 10.56 0.58 -23.87
C SER A 148 9.60 -0.61 -23.92
N VAL A 149 10.06 -1.71 -24.51
CA VAL A 149 9.34 -2.99 -24.54
C VAL A 149 10.11 -3.98 -23.68
N GLN A 150 9.43 -4.63 -22.75
CA GLN A 150 9.96 -5.73 -21.95
C GLN A 150 9.35 -7.04 -22.44
N GLU A 151 10.19 -8.03 -22.70
CA GLU A 151 9.74 -9.37 -23.07
C GLU A 151 9.71 -10.27 -21.83
N HIS A 152 8.57 -10.90 -21.59
CA HIS A 152 8.38 -11.93 -20.58
C HIS A 152 7.98 -13.24 -21.28
N LYS A 153 8.13 -14.38 -20.59
CA LYS A 153 7.88 -15.73 -21.15
C LYS A 153 6.48 -15.80 -21.81
N GLY A 154 6.41 -15.54 -23.12
CA GLY A 154 5.19 -15.61 -23.95
C GLY A 154 4.40 -14.32 -24.18
N PHE A 155 4.84 -13.16 -23.68
CA PHE A 155 4.18 -11.87 -23.94
C PHE A 155 5.13 -10.68 -23.81
N SER A 156 4.80 -9.57 -24.47
CA SER A 156 5.56 -8.32 -24.39
C SER A 156 4.75 -7.24 -23.70
N THR A 157 5.39 -6.47 -22.83
CA THR A 157 4.80 -5.31 -22.16
C THR A 157 5.47 -4.03 -22.64
N VAL A 158 4.69 -2.97 -22.82
CA VAL A 158 5.18 -1.62 -23.08
C VAL A 158 5.17 -0.82 -21.79
N ILE A 159 6.24 -0.08 -21.52
CA ILE A 159 6.31 0.82 -20.36
C ILE A 159 5.62 2.15 -20.71
N PRO A 160 4.63 2.62 -19.92
CA PRO A 160 3.91 3.85 -20.22
C PRO A 160 4.78 5.08 -20.02
N THR A 161 4.48 6.15 -20.75
CA THR A 161 5.19 7.43 -20.62
C THR A 161 4.99 8.04 -19.24
N LEU A 162 3.75 8.02 -18.74
CA LEU A 162 3.39 8.42 -17.38
C LEU A 162 2.65 7.28 -16.69
N SER A 163 2.85 7.16 -15.39
CA SER A 163 2.11 6.25 -14.51
C SER A 163 1.38 7.02 -13.43
N PHE A 164 0.25 6.47 -12.97
CA PHE A 164 -0.61 7.03 -11.95
C PHE A 164 -0.92 6.01 -10.87
N VAL A 165 -0.91 6.46 -9.62
CA VAL A 165 -1.49 5.75 -8.49
C VAL A 165 -2.51 6.66 -7.83
N VAL A 166 -3.77 6.25 -7.88
CA VAL A 166 -4.92 6.96 -7.32
C VAL A 166 -5.37 6.25 -6.04
N TYR A 167 -5.37 6.96 -4.93
CA TYR A 167 -5.74 6.44 -3.62
C TYR A 167 -7.18 6.83 -3.27
N PHE A 168 -7.99 5.85 -2.89
CA PHE A 168 -9.36 6.09 -2.42
C PHE A 168 -9.48 6.01 -0.90
N ASN A 169 -8.41 5.63 -0.18
CA ASN A 169 -8.34 5.68 1.27
C ASN A 169 -6.94 6.07 1.76
N ASP A 170 -6.78 6.19 3.08
CA ASP A 170 -5.55 6.67 3.73
C ASP A 170 -4.55 5.54 4.08
N VAL A 171 -4.65 4.39 3.43
CA VAL A 171 -3.89 3.18 3.82
C VAL A 171 -2.78 2.86 2.83
N GLY A 172 -1.57 2.65 3.36
CA GLY A 172 -0.39 2.24 2.60
C GLY A 172 0.33 3.40 1.91
N GLY A 173 0.83 3.16 0.70
CA GLY A 173 1.53 4.16 -0.10
C GLY A 173 2.22 3.57 -1.33
N ILE A 174 3.14 4.34 -1.89
CA ILE A 174 4.03 3.94 -2.98
C ILE A 174 5.45 4.36 -2.61
N ALA A 175 6.41 3.46 -2.83
CA ALA A 175 7.81 3.69 -2.58
C ALA A 175 8.60 3.79 -3.90
N PHE A 176 9.57 4.69 -3.95
CA PHE A 176 10.51 4.85 -5.07
C PHE A 176 11.95 4.69 -4.53
N PRO A 177 12.51 3.46 -4.50
CA PRO A 177 13.79 3.19 -3.85
C PRO A 177 14.98 3.94 -4.47
N GLU A 178 14.90 4.27 -5.76
CA GLU A 178 16.01 4.87 -6.52
C GLU A 178 15.80 6.37 -6.82
N ALA A 179 14.64 6.92 -6.44
CA ALA A 179 14.32 8.33 -6.67
C ALA A 179 14.92 9.23 -5.60
N GLU A 180 15.29 10.45 -5.99
CA GLU A 180 15.82 11.47 -5.08
C GLU A 180 14.68 12.18 -4.32
N LEU A 181 14.00 11.43 -3.46
CA LEU A 181 12.97 11.91 -2.56
C LEU A 181 13.54 12.12 -1.14
N SER A 182 13.03 13.11 -0.41
CA SER A 182 13.36 13.30 1.01
C SER A 182 12.90 12.11 1.87
N THR A 183 11.80 11.48 1.48
CA THR A 183 11.30 10.23 2.04
C THR A 183 11.02 9.23 0.93
N PRO A 184 11.50 7.98 1.02
CA PRO A 184 11.36 7.01 -0.07
C PRO A 184 9.91 6.58 -0.31
N VAL A 185 9.00 6.84 0.64
CA VAL A 185 7.59 6.46 0.58
C VAL A 185 6.70 7.69 0.53
N ILE A 186 5.88 7.77 -0.53
CA ILE A 186 4.75 8.69 -0.61
C ILE A 186 3.54 7.97 0.00
N ARG A 187 3.09 8.45 1.17
CA ARG A 187 1.95 7.89 1.89
C ARG A 187 0.66 8.06 1.10
N ALA A 188 -0.21 7.06 1.18
CA ALA A 188 -1.58 7.15 0.69
C ALA A 188 -2.35 8.27 1.42
N LYS A 189 -3.28 8.88 0.71
CA LYS A 189 -4.28 9.80 1.25
C LYS A 189 -5.51 9.72 0.36
N ARG A 190 -6.71 9.70 0.93
CA ARG A 190 -7.97 9.64 0.20
C ARG A 190 -8.06 10.79 -0.81
N GLY A 191 -8.32 10.44 -2.07
CA GLY A 191 -8.38 11.37 -3.20
C GLY A 191 -7.02 11.82 -3.74
N ARG A 192 -5.90 11.32 -3.21
CA ARG A 192 -4.55 11.63 -3.71
C ARG A 192 -4.28 10.90 -5.02
N ILE A 193 -3.71 11.63 -5.98
CA ILE A 193 -3.14 11.10 -7.21
C ILE A 193 -1.62 11.30 -7.14
N VAL A 194 -0.86 10.22 -7.29
CA VAL A 194 0.59 10.27 -7.51
C VAL A 194 0.82 9.99 -8.98
N MET A 195 1.43 10.92 -9.70
CA MET A 195 1.83 10.78 -11.10
C MET A 195 3.35 10.77 -11.19
N PHE A 196 3.92 9.92 -12.03
CA PHE A 196 5.37 9.91 -12.26
C PHE A 196 5.69 9.56 -13.69
N GLN A 197 6.85 10.04 -14.15
CA GLN A 197 7.33 9.87 -15.51
C GLN A 197 8.33 8.73 -15.60
N ASN A 198 8.13 7.81 -16.54
CA ASN A 198 8.98 6.63 -16.70
C ASN A 198 10.12 6.81 -17.71
N TYR A 199 10.26 7.99 -18.35
CA TYR A 199 11.30 8.23 -19.35
C TYR A 199 12.02 9.54 -19.11
N ASP A 200 13.29 9.59 -19.49
CA ASP A 200 13.93 10.83 -19.91
C ASP A 200 13.80 10.88 -21.43
N ASP A 201 13.09 11.86 -21.98
CA ASP A 201 12.78 11.92 -23.42
C ASP A 201 14.03 11.92 -24.30
N SER A 202 15.15 12.45 -23.79
CA SER A 202 16.43 12.46 -24.50
C SER A 202 17.10 11.08 -24.58
N LYS A 203 16.63 10.11 -23.77
CA LYS A 203 17.18 8.74 -23.66
C LYS A 203 16.23 7.66 -24.20
N ARG A 204 15.08 8.03 -24.75
CA ARG A 204 14.12 7.07 -25.32
C ARG A 204 14.78 6.21 -26.42
N PRO A 205 14.39 4.93 -26.55
CA PRO A 205 13.29 4.25 -25.85
C PRO A 205 13.67 3.67 -24.48
N ALA A 206 14.83 3.97 -23.92
CA ALA A 206 15.17 3.48 -22.58
C ALA A 206 14.31 4.19 -21.52
N HIS A 207 13.64 3.41 -20.67
CA HIS A 207 12.94 3.94 -19.50
C HIS A 207 13.95 4.38 -18.43
N ASN A 208 13.54 5.29 -17.55
CA ASN A 208 14.34 5.78 -16.44
C ASN A 208 14.39 4.72 -15.33
N PRO A 209 15.56 4.14 -15.00
CA PRO A 209 15.66 3.13 -13.94
C PRO A 209 15.31 3.68 -12.55
N LYS A 210 15.36 5.01 -12.34
CA LYS A 210 14.93 5.63 -11.07
C LYS A 210 13.42 5.66 -10.88
N ALA A 211 12.64 5.36 -11.93
CA ALA A 211 11.18 5.21 -11.84
C ALA A 211 10.71 3.86 -11.29
N VAL A 212 11.64 2.98 -10.93
CA VAL A 212 11.32 1.74 -10.21
C VAL A 212 10.57 2.09 -8.94
N HIS A 213 9.46 1.39 -8.71
CA HIS A 213 8.58 1.65 -7.58
C HIS A 213 7.90 0.37 -7.09
N TYR A 214 7.23 0.45 -5.94
CA TYR A 214 6.39 -0.61 -5.42
C TYR A 214 5.30 -0.09 -4.49
N GLY A 215 4.15 -0.75 -4.46
CA GLY A 215 3.10 -0.51 -3.49
C GLY A 215 3.48 -0.96 -2.08
N VAL A 216 3.28 -0.06 -1.12
CA VAL A 216 3.41 -0.32 0.32
C VAL A 216 2.02 -0.55 0.92
N TYR A 217 1.86 -1.59 1.74
CA TYR A 217 0.61 -1.94 2.41
C TYR A 217 0.79 -1.95 3.94
N ALA A 218 -0.30 -2.10 4.69
CA ALA A 218 -0.28 -2.04 6.15
C ALA A 218 0.16 -3.36 6.84
N GLY A 219 0.52 -4.41 6.07
CA GLY A 219 0.97 -5.71 6.60
C GLY A 219 -0.02 -6.86 6.37
N SER A 220 0.05 -7.89 7.21
CA SER A 220 -0.79 -9.10 7.16
C SER A 220 -1.42 -9.43 8.52
N GLY A 221 -2.72 -9.70 8.56
CA GLY A 221 -3.49 -10.06 9.76
C GLY A 221 -4.98 -9.75 9.59
N ASP A 222 -5.83 -10.27 10.48
CA ASP A 222 -7.30 -10.18 10.36
C ASP A 222 -7.83 -8.75 10.58
N ASP A 223 -7.11 -7.93 11.35
CA ASP A 223 -7.43 -6.52 11.63
C ASP A 223 -6.56 -5.53 10.82
N VAL A 224 -5.88 -6.00 9.78
CA VAL A 224 -5.00 -5.11 8.99
C VAL A 224 -5.83 -4.28 8.01
N PRO A 225 -5.70 -2.94 8.03
CA PRO A 225 -6.43 -2.10 7.10
C PRO A 225 -6.00 -2.38 5.66
N PHE A 226 -6.95 -2.35 4.74
CA PHE A 226 -6.71 -2.56 3.31
C PHE A 226 -6.35 -1.26 2.60
N LYS A 227 -5.51 -1.33 1.57
CA LYS A 227 -5.27 -0.22 0.64
C LYS A 227 -6.29 -0.28 -0.50
N ARG A 228 -7.01 0.82 -0.76
CA ARG A 228 -7.90 0.99 -1.92
C ARG A 228 -7.24 1.85 -2.98
N VAL A 229 -6.98 1.28 -4.15
CA VAL A 229 -6.14 1.90 -5.17
C VAL A 229 -6.60 1.61 -6.60
N LEU A 230 -6.35 2.57 -7.49
CA LEU A 230 -6.33 2.39 -8.93
C LEU A 230 -4.94 2.74 -9.45
N THR A 231 -4.43 1.91 -10.35
CA THR A 231 -3.23 2.19 -11.14
C THR A 231 -3.66 2.54 -12.56
N ALA A 232 -3.06 3.56 -13.15
CA ALA A 232 -3.28 3.94 -14.55
C ALA A 232 -1.96 4.34 -15.20
N GLY A 233 -1.97 4.46 -16.53
CA GLY A 233 -0.84 4.92 -17.30
C GLY A 233 -1.28 5.68 -18.54
N VAL A 234 -0.34 6.41 -19.12
CA VAL A 234 -0.50 7.11 -20.39
C VAL A 234 0.57 6.64 -21.36
N MET A 235 0.14 6.13 -22.51
CA MET A 235 1.02 5.85 -23.64
C MET A 235 1.09 7.10 -24.53
N ALA A 236 2.28 7.66 -24.69
CA ALA A 236 2.51 8.81 -25.55
C ALA A 236 3.93 8.73 -26.12
N SER A 237 4.15 9.28 -27.33
CA SER A 237 5.46 9.23 -28.00
C SER A 237 6.53 10.08 -27.32
N GLU A 238 6.11 11.07 -26.54
CA GLU A 238 6.97 11.98 -25.79
C GLU A 238 6.26 12.47 -24.53
N THR A 239 6.99 13.15 -23.68
CA THR A 239 6.45 13.77 -22.48
C THR A 239 5.77 15.09 -22.87
N PRO A 240 4.53 15.33 -22.42
CA PRO A 240 3.83 16.59 -22.65
C PRO A 240 4.69 17.81 -22.26
N PRO A 241 4.92 18.79 -23.16
CA PRO A 241 5.82 19.92 -22.90
C PRO A 241 5.47 20.74 -21.64
N GLN A 242 4.20 20.77 -21.27
CA GLN A 242 3.68 21.44 -20.08
C GLN A 242 4.29 20.85 -18.80
N LEU A 243 4.58 19.54 -18.77
CA LEU A 243 5.24 18.85 -17.65
C LEU A 243 6.75 19.14 -17.57
N LEU A 244 7.35 19.59 -18.68
CA LEU A 244 8.78 19.93 -18.77
C LEU A 244 9.08 21.39 -18.33
N GLY A 245 8.07 22.13 -17.85
CA GLY A 245 8.21 23.53 -17.46
C GLY A 245 7.99 24.53 -18.60
N ASN A 246 7.65 24.07 -19.81
CA ASN A 246 7.27 24.94 -20.92
C ASN A 246 5.79 25.32 -20.80
N GLN A 247 5.49 26.18 -19.82
CA GLN A 247 4.11 26.45 -19.35
C GLN A 247 3.26 27.35 -20.26
N LYS A 248 3.81 27.99 -21.29
CA LYS A 248 3.01 28.92 -22.13
C LYS A 248 2.46 28.23 -23.38
N ALA A 249 1.19 27.85 -23.30
CA ALA A 249 0.30 27.56 -24.43
C ALA A 249 0.72 26.40 -25.38
N ALA A 250 1.52 25.45 -24.91
CA ALA A 250 1.75 24.23 -25.69
C ALA A 250 0.40 23.47 -25.86
N PRO A 251 0.09 22.97 -27.07
CA PRO A 251 -1.07 22.11 -27.27
C PRO A 251 -0.90 20.81 -26.48
N SER A 252 -2.01 20.17 -26.13
CA SER A 252 -1.96 18.79 -25.63
C SER A 252 -1.42 17.88 -26.72
N ILE A 253 -0.74 16.81 -26.34
CA ILE A 253 -0.19 15.83 -27.30
C ILE A 253 -1.12 14.61 -27.42
N PRO A 254 -1.14 13.92 -28.57
CA PRO A 254 -1.83 12.65 -28.67
C PRO A 254 -1.29 11.64 -27.65
N GLY A 255 -2.17 11.02 -26.90
CA GLY A 255 -1.84 9.97 -25.94
C GLY A 255 -3.00 9.01 -25.74
N PHE A 256 -2.74 7.88 -25.11
CA PHE A 256 -3.75 6.90 -24.76
C PHE A 256 -3.73 6.68 -23.25
N LEU A 257 -4.79 7.11 -22.57
CA LEU A 257 -5.00 6.84 -21.15
C LEU A 257 -5.56 5.44 -20.97
N TYR A 258 -4.96 4.65 -20.08
CA TYR A 258 -5.46 3.34 -19.71
C TYR A 258 -5.34 3.11 -18.21
N ALA A 259 -6.30 2.42 -17.60
CA ALA A 259 -6.17 1.89 -16.24
C ALA A 259 -6.21 0.35 -16.30
N PRO A 260 -5.03 -0.30 -16.25
CA PRO A 260 -4.93 -1.72 -16.51
C PRO A 260 -5.67 -2.55 -15.45
N ILE A 261 -6.09 -3.75 -15.86
CA ILE A 261 -6.33 -4.83 -14.89
C ILE A 261 -4.98 -5.17 -14.28
N MET A 262 -4.75 -4.78 -13.03
CA MET A 262 -3.60 -5.25 -12.28
C MET A 262 -3.71 -6.77 -12.13
N HIS A 263 -2.73 -7.47 -12.68
CA HIS A 263 -2.45 -8.89 -12.51
C HIS A 263 -3.43 -9.86 -13.22
N ARG A 264 -3.13 -10.19 -14.48
CA ARG A 264 -3.18 -11.62 -14.80
C ARG A 264 -2.20 -12.31 -13.86
N SER A 265 -2.49 -13.53 -13.44
CA SER A 265 -1.65 -14.34 -12.53
C SER A 265 -0.16 -14.40 -12.91
N ASN A 266 0.19 -14.01 -14.15
CA ASN A 266 1.54 -14.06 -14.70
C ASN A 266 2.27 -12.70 -14.81
N THR A 267 1.65 -11.53 -14.54
CA THR A 267 2.25 -10.24 -14.96
C THR A 267 2.85 -9.35 -13.88
N SER A 268 2.68 -9.57 -12.57
CA SER A 268 3.45 -8.80 -11.57
C SER A 268 3.35 -9.38 -10.16
N CYS A 269 4.25 -10.33 -9.90
CA CYS A 269 4.87 -10.68 -8.62
C CYS A 269 6.03 -11.54 -9.09
N GLY A 270 7.21 -10.95 -9.36
CA GLY A 270 8.30 -11.60 -10.10
C GLY A 270 8.36 -13.11 -9.88
N SER A 271 8.30 -13.89 -10.96
CA SER A 271 8.84 -15.24 -10.87
C SER A 271 10.26 -15.08 -10.35
N ILE A 272 10.55 -15.73 -9.23
CA ILE A 272 11.88 -15.84 -8.64
C ILE A 272 12.75 -16.63 -9.61
N ASP A 273 13.15 -16.00 -10.71
CA ASP A 273 14.02 -16.53 -11.77
C ASP A 273 15.03 -15.45 -12.22
N SER A 274 15.08 -14.32 -11.52
CA SER A 274 16.04 -13.24 -11.75
C SER A 274 17.04 -13.25 -10.61
N ASP A 275 18.28 -13.65 -10.90
CA ASP A 275 19.46 -13.65 -10.02
C ASP A 275 19.86 -12.26 -9.47
N TYR A 276 18.99 -11.25 -9.58
CA TYR A 276 19.10 -10.02 -8.81
C TYR A 276 18.74 -10.33 -7.36
N TYR A 277 19.78 -10.67 -6.58
CA TYR A 277 19.78 -10.61 -5.13
C TYR A 277 19.25 -9.24 -4.69
N SER A 278 17.94 -9.14 -4.45
CA SER A 278 17.50 -8.32 -3.33
C SER A 278 18.25 -8.88 -2.12
N PRO A 279 19.04 -8.08 -1.38
CA PRO A 279 19.59 -8.56 -0.12
C PRO A 279 18.41 -9.16 0.65
N PRO A 280 18.53 -10.40 1.15
CA PRO A 280 17.42 -11.05 1.84
C PRO A 280 16.88 -10.04 2.84
N ALA A 281 15.56 -9.81 2.80
CA ALA A 281 14.91 -8.99 3.81
C ALA A 281 15.49 -9.43 5.15
N PRO A 282 16.05 -8.50 5.95
CA PRO A 282 16.75 -8.87 7.17
C PRO A 282 15.83 -9.85 7.90
N PRO A 283 16.34 -11.05 8.29
CA PRO A 283 15.50 -12.06 8.89
C PRO A 283 14.70 -11.38 10.00
N PRO A 284 13.37 -11.61 10.06
CA PRO A 284 12.53 -10.95 11.04
C PRO A 284 13.22 -11.06 12.39
N LYS A 285 13.52 -9.91 13.02
CA LYS A 285 14.27 -9.88 14.28
C LYS A 285 13.59 -10.87 15.21
N GLU A 286 14.31 -11.93 15.58
CA GLU A 286 13.74 -12.96 16.43
C GLU A 286 13.32 -12.30 17.74
N ARG A 287 12.00 -12.29 17.99
CA ARG A 287 11.47 -11.77 19.26
C ARG A 287 12.03 -12.63 20.38
N PRO A 288 12.58 -12.03 21.44
CA PRO A 288 13.11 -12.79 22.56
C PRO A 288 12.01 -13.64 23.19
N LEU A 289 12.38 -14.85 23.61
CA LEU A 289 11.50 -15.76 24.31
C LEU A 289 11.59 -15.50 25.81
N LEU A 290 10.47 -15.15 26.44
CA LEU A 290 10.41 -14.89 27.87
C LEU A 290 9.47 -15.89 28.53
N GLN A 291 9.88 -16.41 29.68
CA GLN A 291 9.06 -17.28 30.51
C GLN A 291 8.30 -16.43 31.52
N LEU A 292 7.02 -16.70 31.68
CA LEU A 292 6.20 -16.09 32.70
C LEU A 292 6.29 -16.89 34.00
N GLN A 293 6.47 -16.16 35.10
CA GLN A 293 6.42 -16.67 36.47
C GLN A 293 5.42 -15.85 37.26
N ALA A 294 4.76 -16.47 38.22
CA ALA A 294 3.84 -15.79 39.12
C ALA A 294 4.15 -16.13 40.58
N ARG A 295 3.89 -15.16 41.46
CA ARG A 295 3.94 -15.32 42.91
C ARG A 295 2.81 -14.54 43.56
N GLY A 296 2.37 -14.97 44.74
CA GLY A 296 1.34 -14.26 45.50
C GLY A 296 1.83 -12.88 45.95
N ALA A 297 0.91 -11.93 46.01
CA ALA A 297 1.08 -10.62 46.62
C ALA A 297 0.21 -10.51 47.87
N ASP A 298 0.51 -9.53 48.72
CA ASP A 298 -0.37 -9.15 49.83
C ASP A 298 -1.63 -8.50 49.25
N ASP A 299 -2.82 -8.99 49.64
CA ASP A 299 -4.17 -8.61 49.13
C ASP A 299 -4.88 -9.63 48.21
N GLY A 300 -4.27 -10.80 47.99
CA GLY A 300 -4.86 -11.84 47.13
C GLY A 300 -4.59 -11.65 45.64
N LYS A 301 -3.82 -10.62 45.25
CA LYS A 301 -3.30 -10.46 43.88
C LYS A 301 -2.09 -11.34 43.62
N ILE A 302 -1.65 -11.30 42.37
CA ILE A 302 -0.44 -11.98 41.90
C ILE A 302 0.53 -10.98 41.28
N VAL A 303 1.80 -11.21 41.53
CA VAL A 303 2.89 -10.58 40.79
C VAL A 303 3.26 -11.52 39.64
N VAL A 304 3.10 -11.07 38.40
CA VAL A 304 3.54 -11.79 37.20
C VAL A 304 4.81 -11.15 36.68
N GLU A 305 5.87 -11.94 36.52
CA GLU A 305 7.17 -11.51 36.01
C GLU A 305 7.46 -12.22 34.68
N ALA A 306 7.82 -11.44 33.66
CA ALA A 306 8.34 -11.95 32.40
C ALA A 306 9.87 -12.01 32.50
N VAL A 307 10.41 -13.22 32.64
CA VAL A 307 11.85 -13.47 32.82
C VAL A 307 12.47 -14.02 31.54
N SER A 308 13.71 -13.63 31.27
CA SER A 308 14.51 -14.25 30.22
C SER A 308 14.80 -15.72 30.57
N LEU A 309 15.27 -16.50 29.60
CA LEU A 309 15.73 -17.88 29.85
C LEU A 309 16.93 -17.95 30.81
N ALA A 310 17.63 -16.83 31.04
CA ALA A 310 18.70 -16.71 32.04
C ALA A 310 18.17 -16.35 33.44
N GLY A 311 16.84 -16.17 33.61
CA GLY A 311 16.20 -15.81 34.86
C GLY A 311 16.17 -14.30 35.15
N GLU A 312 16.55 -13.45 34.19
CA GLU A 312 16.53 -11.99 34.40
C GLU A 312 15.12 -11.43 34.17
N PRO A 313 14.53 -10.69 35.14
CA PRO A 313 13.24 -10.06 34.95
C PRO A 313 13.32 -8.94 33.90
N LYS A 314 12.45 -8.98 32.90
CA LYS A 314 12.34 -7.96 31.83
C LYS A 314 11.10 -7.09 31.98
N ALA A 315 10.04 -7.63 32.59
CA ALA A 315 8.87 -6.84 33.00
C ALA A 315 8.19 -7.50 34.20
N LYS A 316 7.38 -6.71 34.90
CA LYS A 316 6.64 -7.11 36.09
C LYS A 316 5.27 -6.45 36.09
N LEU A 317 4.25 -7.20 36.46
CA LEU A 317 2.87 -6.74 36.56
C LEU A 317 2.25 -7.23 37.86
N LEU A 318 1.53 -6.34 38.56
CA LEU A 318 0.62 -6.74 39.63
C LEU A 318 -0.78 -6.91 39.04
N ALA A 319 -1.32 -8.12 39.10
CA ALA A 319 -2.55 -8.49 38.41
C ALA A 319 -3.51 -9.27 39.34
N GLU A 320 -4.78 -9.29 38.95
CA GLU A 320 -5.77 -10.17 39.57
C GLU A 320 -5.55 -11.63 39.12
N PRO A 321 -5.84 -12.65 39.96
CA PRO A 321 -5.73 -14.06 39.58
C PRO A 321 -6.57 -14.44 38.34
N SER A 322 -7.59 -13.65 38.03
CA SER A 322 -8.47 -13.82 36.87
C SER A 322 -7.95 -13.18 35.57
N ILE A 323 -6.73 -12.65 35.53
CA ILE A 323 -6.18 -11.99 34.34
C ILE A 323 -6.19 -12.94 33.13
N THR A 324 -6.60 -12.44 31.96
CA THR A 324 -6.60 -13.21 30.71
C THR A 324 -5.30 -13.04 29.92
N VAL A 325 -5.08 -13.92 28.93
CA VAL A 325 -3.93 -13.84 28.01
C VAL A 325 -3.83 -12.46 27.33
N GLY A 326 -4.95 -11.93 26.84
CA GLY A 326 -4.99 -10.65 26.13
C GLY A 326 -4.68 -9.47 27.05
N GLN A 327 -5.24 -9.46 28.27
CA GLN A 327 -4.96 -8.42 29.27
C GLN A 327 -3.49 -8.44 29.68
N LEU A 328 -2.94 -9.62 30.01
CA LEU A 328 -1.55 -9.78 30.41
C LEU A 328 -0.58 -9.31 29.33
N THR A 329 -0.80 -9.73 28.08
CA THR A 329 0.07 -9.37 26.96
C THR A 329 0.04 -7.85 26.69
N LYS A 330 -1.14 -7.25 26.80
CA LYS A 330 -1.32 -5.81 26.65
C LYS A 330 -0.61 -5.03 27.77
N GLU A 331 -0.79 -5.43 29.02
CA GLU A 331 -0.25 -4.72 30.18
C GLU A 331 1.26 -4.85 30.32
N LEU A 332 1.84 -6.00 29.94
CA LEU A 332 3.29 -6.15 29.92
C LEU A 332 3.95 -5.33 28.79
N SER A 333 3.23 -5.04 27.70
CA SER A 333 3.71 -4.21 26.57
C SER A 333 5.10 -4.60 26.05
N LEU A 334 5.41 -5.90 26.01
CA LEU A 334 6.69 -6.43 25.58
C LEU A 334 6.67 -6.85 24.11
N GLU A 335 7.70 -6.46 23.35
CA GLU A 335 7.97 -7.00 22.01
C GLU A 335 8.65 -8.39 22.11
N ALA A 336 7.99 -9.34 22.78
CA ALA A 336 8.55 -10.65 23.12
C ALA A 336 7.53 -11.77 22.91
N ARG A 337 8.04 -13.00 22.78
CA ARG A 337 7.24 -14.23 22.77
C ARG A 337 7.13 -14.76 24.19
N LEU A 338 5.92 -14.81 24.74
CA LEU A 338 5.68 -15.22 26.12
C LEU A 338 5.35 -16.72 26.21
N ILE A 339 6.01 -17.42 27.13
CA ILE A 339 5.75 -18.83 27.44
C ILE A 339 5.29 -19.00 28.88
N VAL A 340 4.29 -19.85 29.09
CA VAL A 340 3.92 -20.34 30.42
C VAL A 340 3.86 -21.86 30.40
N LYS A 341 4.57 -22.54 31.31
CA LYS A 341 4.63 -24.02 31.42
C LYS A 341 4.89 -24.73 30.07
N GLY A 342 5.74 -24.15 29.22
CA GLY A 342 6.06 -24.72 27.90
C GLY A 342 5.05 -24.39 26.79
N HIS A 343 3.97 -23.68 27.09
CA HIS A 343 2.99 -23.21 26.12
C HIS A 343 3.25 -21.77 25.70
N LEU A 344 3.27 -21.52 24.39
CA LEU A 344 3.38 -20.18 23.82
C LEU A 344 2.03 -19.45 23.87
N LEU A 345 2.00 -18.25 24.46
CA LEU A 345 0.76 -17.48 24.63
C LEU A 345 0.13 -17.01 23.31
N GLU A 346 0.93 -16.72 22.28
CA GLU A 346 0.44 -16.33 20.94
C GLU A 346 -0.48 -17.38 20.29
N LYS A 347 -0.48 -18.62 20.81
CA LYS A 347 -1.35 -19.72 20.33
C LYS A 347 -2.60 -19.93 21.19
N GLN A 348 -2.82 -19.10 22.21
CA GLN A 348 -3.96 -19.22 23.13
C GLN A 348 -5.01 -18.13 22.82
N PRO A 349 -6.31 -18.42 23.03
CA PRO A 349 -7.36 -17.41 22.94
C PRO A 349 -7.13 -16.25 23.92
N ASN A 350 -7.39 -15.01 23.49
CA ASN A 350 -7.14 -13.80 24.29
C ASN A 350 -8.00 -13.70 25.56
N ASP A 351 -9.17 -14.34 25.54
CA ASP A 351 -10.13 -14.41 26.66
C ASP A 351 -9.82 -15.53 27.66
N LYS A 352 -8.84 -16.40 27.35
CA LYS A 352 -8.48 -17.52 28.22
C LYS A 352 -7.86 -17.02 29.54
N PRO A 353 -8.36 -17.45 30.72
CA PRO A 353 -7.76 -17.11 32.00
C PRO A 353 -6.36 -17.71 32.17
N MET A 354 -5.41 -16.96 32.74
CA MET A 354 -4.04 -17.43 32.97
C MET A 354 -3.96 -18.58 33.98
N ALA A 355 -4.95 -18.69 34.89
CA ALA A 355 -5.09 -19.81 35.81
C ALA A 355 -5.22 -21.17 35.09
N GLU A 356 -5.94 -21.22 33.96
CA GLU A 356 -6.13 -22.44 33.17
C GLU A 356 -4.87 -22.86 32.40
N LEU A 357 -3.90 -21.96 32.26
CA LEU A 357 -2.61 -22.24 31.63
C LEU A 357 -1.54 -22.68 32.65
N GLY A 358 -1.93 -22.87 33.91
CA GLY A 358 -1.02 -23.31 34.97
C GLY A 358 -0.04 -22.23 35.43
N LEU A 359 -0.27 -20.95 35.11
CA LEU A 359 0.55 -19.85 35.62
C LEU A 359 0.53 -19.80 37.16
N LEU A 360 -0.62 -20.13 37.76
CA LEU A 360 -0.85 -20.05 39.21
C LEU A 360 -0.60 -21.37 39.94
N GLU A 361 -0.18 -22.41 39.22
CA GLU A 361 0.08 -23.71 39.81
C GLU A 361 1.26 -23.61 40.80
N GLY A 362 0.98 -23.82 42.09
CA GLY A 362 1.96 -23.69 43.17
C GLY A 362 2.10 -22.28 43.74
N VAL A 363 1.28 -21.32 43.31
CA VAL A 363 1.23 -19.98 43.89
C VAL A 363 0.30 -19.98 45.10
N ALA A 364 0.87 -19.79 46.30
CA ALA A 364 0.08 -19.58 47.51
C ALA A 364 -0.50 -18.16 47.50
N LEU A 365 -1.81 -18.04 47.37
CA LEU A 365 -2.51 -16.78 47.59
C LEU A 365 -2.75 -16.62 49.08
N SER A 366 -2.24 -15.54 49.67
CA SER A 366 -2.60 -15.17 51.04
C SER A 366 -4.11 -14.93 51.06
N SER A 367 -4.83 -15.72 51.85
CA SER A 367 -6.25 -15.44 52.06
C SER A 367 -6.34 -14.04 52.67
N PRO A 368 -7.22 -13.16 52.18
CA PRO A 368 -7.41 -11.86 52.80
C PRO A 368 -7.76 -12.13 54.25
N ALA A 369 -6.85 -11.78 55.16
CA ALA A 369 -7.07 -11.93 56.59
C ALA A 369 -8.37 -11.20 56.89
N SER A 370 -9.39 -11.94 57.33
CA SER A 370 -10.64 -11.35 57.79
C SER A 370 -10.27 -10.39 58.92
N ALA A 371 -10.26 -9.09 58.62
CA ALA A 371 -9.96 -8.04 59.57
C ALA A 371 -11.10 -7.96 60.59
N THR A 372 -11.09 -8.85 61.59
CA THR A 372 -11.60 -8.53 62.91
C THR A 372 -10.48 -7.77 63.61
N GLY A 373 -10.66 -6.46 63.72
CA GLY A 373 -9.65 -5.55 64.24
C GLY A 373 -9.30 -5.80 65.69
N GLU A 374 -8.10 -5.38 66.06
CA GLU A 374 -7.77 -4.84 67.36
C GLU A 374 -6.53 -3.94 67.20
N ASP A 375 -6.62 -2.77 67.82
CA ASP A 375 -5.64 -1.70 67.83
C ASP A 375 -4.32 -2.13 68.47
N GLY A 376 -3.17 -1.64 67.97
CA GLY A 376 -1.90 -1.85 68.68
C GLY A 376 -0.64 -1.40 67.96
N GLU A 377 -0.24 -0.17 68.27
CA GLU A 377 1.13 0.34 68.46
C GLU A 377 2.18 0.41 67.33
N GLU A 378 2.88 1.53 67.38
CA GLU A 378 3.89 2.08 66.48
C GLU A 378 5.18 1.27 66.44
N GLY A 379 5.74 1.11 65.23
CA GLY A 379 7.04 0.49 64.98
C GLY A 379 7.75 1.13 63.79
N GLU A 380 8.86 1.77 64.09
CA GLU A 380 9.75 2.59 63.26
C GLU A 380 10.59 1.78 62.22
N LYS A 381 10.99 2.45 61.12
CA LYS A 381 12.06 2.12 60.14
C LYS A 381 11.69 1.07 59.07
N ASP A 382 12.02 1.23 57.79
CA ASP A 382 13.31 1.61 57.23
C ASP A 382 13.12 2.20 55.82
N GLU A 383 13.79 3.32 55.53
CA GLU A 383 13.79 3.97 54.22
C GLU A 383 14.70 3.18 53.25
N GLY A 384 14.08 2.38 52.38
CA GLY A 384 14.76 1.75 51.26
C GLY A 384 14.95 2.71 50.08
N ALA A 385 16.16 3.25 49.95
CA ALA A 385 16.61 4.05 48.82
C ALA A 385 16.45 3.34 47.46
N TYR A 386 15.82 4.03 46.50
CA TYR A 386 15.85 3.66 45.08
C TYR A 386 17.19 4.08 44.45
N PRO A 387 17.91 3.22 43.72
CA PRO A 387 19.03 3.67 42.92
C PRO A 387 18.52 4.39 41.66
N ALA A 388 19.18 5.51 41.37
CA ALA A 388 19.01 6.33 40.19
C ALA A 388 19.25 5.54 38.90
N TRP A 389 18.44 5.82 37.88
CA TRP A 389 18.65 5.34 36.53
C TRP A 389 19.76 6.17 35.88
N ASP A 390 20.92 5.55 35.67
CA ASP A 390 21.98 6.10 34.82
C ASP A 390 21.59 5.95 33.35
N VAL A 391 21.57 7.10 32.67
CA VAL A 391 21.54 7.23 31.22
C VAL A 391 22.90 6.81 30.68
N ILE A 392 22.93 5.76 29.86
CA ILE A 392 24.10 5.43 29.03
C ILE A 392 23.72 5.64 27.57
N ASP A 393 24.21 6.77 27.04
CA ASP A 393 24.60 6.92 25.64
C ASP A 393 25.78 6.00 25.35
N THR A 394 25.78 5.33 24.18
CA THR A 394 26.93 5.00 23.31
C THR A 394 26.60 3.78 22.44
N VAL A 395 27.13 3.55 21.22
CA VAL A 395 27.94 4.28 20.24
C VAL A 395 27.84 3.44 18.96
N PHE A 396 27.89 4.08 17.79
CA PHE A 396 28.02 3.41 16.51
C PHE A 396 29.32 2.59 16.43
N ALA A 397 29.21 1.27 16.28
CA ALA A 397 30.30 0.45 15.78
C ALA A 397 30.25 0.43 14.24
N LYS A 398 31.32 0.97 13.65
CA LYS A 398 31.62 1.03 12.23
C LYS A 398 32.39 -0.24 11.88
N ASP A 399 31.77 -1.17 11.16
CA ASP A 399 32.47 -2.37 10.70
C ASP A 399 32.87 -2.31 9.22
N ALA A 400 34.05 -2.88 9.01
CA ALA A 400 34.96 -2.66 7.91
C ALA A 400 34.53 -3.31 6.59
N ALA A 401 34.96 -2.68 5.49
CA ALA A 401 34.80 -3.19 4.13
C ALA A 401 35.43 -4.59 3.95
N PRO A 402 34.78 -5.52 3.22
CA PRO A 402 35.41 -6.78 2.88
C PRO A 402 36.49 -6.61 1.79
N LYS A 403 37.66 -7.17 2.08
CA LYS A 403 38.82 -7.29 1.19
C LYS A 403 38.48 -8.13 -0.04
N LYS A 404 38.86 -7.64 -1.23
CA LYS A 404 38.81 -8.39 -2.50
C LYS A 404 39.68 -9.65 -2.42
N ALA A 405 39.13 -10.79 -2.83
CA ALA A 405 39.88 -12.01 -3.08
C ALA A 405 40.67 -11.94 -4.41
N PRO A 406 41.86 -12.59 -4.50
CA PRO A 406 42.68 -12.57 -5.71
C PRO A 406 42.09 -13.47 -6.81
N LYS A 407 42.07 -12.94 -8.05
CA LYS A 407 41.74 -13.70 -9.26
C LYS A 407 42.87 -14.69 -9.56
N GLY A 408 42.56 -15.98 -9.60
CA GLY A 408 43.43 -17.01 -10.17
C GLY A 408 43.54 -16.90 -11.70
N PRO A 409 44.58 -17.49 -12.31
CA PRO A 409 44.83 -17.38 -13.74
C PRO A 409 43.85 -18.26 -14.53
N ARG A 410 43.28 -17.70 -15.60
CA ARG A 410 42.56 -18.47 -16.63
C ARG A 410 43.59 -19.09 -17.58
N LYS A 411 43.45 -20.39 -17.82
CA LYS A 411 44.00 -21.08 -19.00
C LYS A 411 43.07 -20.89 -20.19
#